data_AF-A0A167UZ73-F1
#
_entry.id   AF-A0A167UZ73-F1
#
_cell.length_a   1.000
_cell.length_b   1.000
_cell.length_c   1.000
_cell.angle_alpha   90.00
_cell.angle_beta   90.00
_cell.angle_gamma   90.00
#
_symmetry.space_group_name_H-M   'P 1'
#
loop_
_entity.id
_entity.type
_entity.pdbx_description
1 polymer ?
#
loop_
_entity_poly.entity_id
_entity_poly.type
_entity_poly.pdbx_seq_one_letter_code
_entity_poly.pdbx_strand_id
1 'polypeptide(L)'
;MSQPQSLPQGNTIISDPALQPILLSAADALAHCQQLLNLINPSSLPSPATHDSIRAISLHQKRIFASLAKLRGQNRDLVHAVRATKQATAEARAEIDRLHLHLQNLYYEQRHLTGEIAACESYDHRYRDLPLIPEEEFLELFPDQREASPHDRMVARINHEHAEREALEQQRQQLLKKRQALIAENKKRKDDLASLDKDLEKFIDVRILMIYGVNWF
;
A
#
# COMPACT_ATOMS: atom_id res chain seq x y z
N MET A 1 -78.68 -0.08 24.37
CA MET A 1 -77.29 0.38 24.60
C MET A 1 -76.45 -0.85 24.86
N SER A 2 -75.80 -1.38 23.82
CA SER A 2 -74.98 -2.59 23.91
C SER A 2 -73.52 -2.19 23.79
N GLN A 3 -72.72 -2.59 24.77
CA GLN A 3 -71.32 -2.21 24.96
C GLN A 3 -70.44 -2.58 23.75
N PRO A 4 -69.40 -1.77 23.43
CA PRO A 4 -68.42 -2.12 22.42
C PRO A 4 -67.53 -3.25 22.94
N GLN A 5 -67.57 -4.39 22.26
CA GLN A 5 -66.70 -5.53 22.47
C GLN A 5 -65.24 -5.07 22.27
N SER A 6 -64.46 -5.12 23.35
CA SER A 6 -63.06 -4.70 23.38
C SER A 6 -62.21 -5.46 22.36
N LEU A 7 -61.56 -4.73 21.45
CA LEU A 7 -60.50 -5.22 20.58
C LEU A 7 -59.41 -5.93 21.42
N PRO A 8 -58.87 -7.08 20.97
CA PRO A 8 -57.80 -7.75 21.69
C PRO A 8 -56.57 -6.83 21.79
N GLN A 9 -56.01 -6.72 22.99
CA GLN A 9 -54.93 -5.79 23.40
C GLN A 9 -53.58 -5.98 22.65
N GLY A 10 -53.53 -6.78 21.59
CA GLY A 10 -52.33 -7.06 20.80
C GLY A 10 -52.02 -6.06 19.68
N ASN A 11 -52.98 -5.21 19.28
CA ASN A 11 -52.80 -4.27 18.18
C ASN A 11 -51.82 -3.11 18.49
N THR A 12 -51.41 -2.92 19.75
CA THR A 12 -50.56 -1.78 20.15
C THR A 12 -49.06 -2.08 20.05
N ILE A 13 -48.66 -3.36 19.92
CA ILE A 13 -47.24 -3.77 19.99
C ILE A 13 -46.60 -3.87 18.58
N ILE A 14 -47.39 -4.13 17.54
CA ILE A 14 -46.90 -4.34 16.18
C ILE A 14 -47.33 -3.16 15.30
N SER A 15 -46.39 -2.23 15.08
CA SER A 15 -46.62 -1.00 14.29
C SER A 15 -46.32 -1.16 12.80
N ASP A 16 -45.79 -2.31 12.36
CA ASP A 16 -45.43 -2.52 10.96
C ASP A 16 -46.69 -2.55 10.07
N PRO A 17 -46.81 -1.63 9.09
CA PRO A 17 -47.97 -1.55 8.20
C PRO A 17 -48.19 -2.83 7.38
N ALA A 18 -47.14 -3.62 7.11
CA ALA A 18 -47.27 -4.88 6.38
C ALA A 18 -47.90 -6.00 7.24
N LEU A 19 -47.78 -5.92 8.58
CA LEU A 19 -48.30 -6.93 9.51
C LEU A 19 -49.71 -6.61 10.02
N GLN A 20 -50.10 -5.34 10.01
CA GLN A 20 -51.46 -4.87 10.37
C GLN A 20 -52.60 -5.62 9.65
N PRO A 21 -52.59 -5.83 8.31
CA PRO A 21 -53.69 -6.52 7.63
C PRO A 21 -53.80 -8.00 7.98
N ILE A 22 -52.72 -8.62 8.47
CA ILE A 22 -52.68 -10.01 8.91
C ILE A 22 -53.26 -10.11 10.32
N LEU A 23 -52.85 -9.21 11.21
CA LEU A 23 -53.41 -9.12 12.57
C LEU A 23 -54.91 -8.92 12.54
N LEU A 24 -55.40 -8.04 11.66
CA LEU A 24 -56.83 -7.82 11.45
C LEU A 24 -57.53 -9.11 10.97
N SER A 25 -56.98 -9.76 9.94
CA SER A 25 -57.57 -10.99 9.39
C SER A 25 -57.54 -12.16 10.39
N ALA A 26 -56.55 -12.19 11.29
CA ALA A 26 -56.43 -13.17 12.36
C ALA A 26 -57.44 -12.91 13.48
N ALA A 27 -57.63 -11.65 13.87
CA ALA A 27 -58.65 -11.24 14.82
C ALA A 27 -60.06 -11.57 14.31
N ASP A 28 -60.34 -11.28 13.04
CA ASP A 28 -61.62 -11.60 12.39
C ASP A 28 -61.88 -13.12 12.34
N ALA A 29 -60.86 -13.92 12.02
CA ALA A 29 -60.96 -15.37 12.02
C ALA A 29 -61.27 -15.91 13.43
N LEU A 30 -60.58 -15.39 14.45
CA LEU A 30 -60.76 -15.77 15.85
C LEU A 30 -62.16 -15.40 16.34
N ALA A 31 -62.66 -14.21 16.02
CA ALA A 31 -64.00 -13.77 16.37
C ALA A 31 -65.08 -14.69 15.78
N HIS A 32 -64.94 -15.10 14.51
CA HIS A 32 -65.87 -16.04 13.90
C HIS A 32 -65.79 -17.44 14.52
N CYS A 33 -64.60 -17.93 14.89
CA CYS A 33 -64.44 -19.20 15.60
C CYS A 33 -65.14 -19.17 16.97
N GLN A 34 -64.99 -18.08 17.73
CA GLN A 34 -65.67 -17.91 19.01
C GLN A 34 -67.20 -17.88 18.85
N GLN A 35 -67.71 -17.18 17.84
CA GLN A 35 -69.15 -17.15 17.54
C GLN A 35 -69.68 -18.53 17.14
N LEU A 36 -68.94 -19.28 16.32
CA LEU A 36 -69.31 -20.65 15.94
C LEU A 36 -69.34 -21.59 17.16
N LEU A 37 -68.35 -21.50 18.05
CA LEU A 37 -68.31 -22.29 19.29
C LEU A 37 -69.51 -22.00 20.20
N ASN A 38 -69.91 -20.73 20.32
CA ASN A 38 -71.09 -20.35 21.11
C ASN A 38 -72.41 -20.91 20.54
N LEU A 39 -72.50 -21.04 19.22
CA LEU A 39 -73.67 -21.62 18.53
C LEU A 39 -73.74 -23.15 18.60
N ILE A 40 -72.60 -23.82 18.76
CA ILE A 40 -72.49 -25.28 18.86
C ILE A 40 -72.57 -25.75 20.32
N ASN A 41 -72.45 -24.83 21.28
CA ASN A 41 -72.42 -25.16 22.70
C ASN A 41 -73.74 -25.84 23.13
N PRO A 42 -73.73 -27.06 23.69
CA PRO A 42 -74.95 -27.81 24.02
C PRO A 42 -75.86 -27.11 25.03
N SER A 43 -75.34 -26.14 25.80
CA SER A 43 -76.12 -25.34 26.75
C SER A 43 -76.98 -24.25 26.10
N SER A 44 -76.70 -23.88 24.85
CA SER A 44 -77.40 -22.82 24.09
C SER A 44 -78.30 -23.36 22.97
N LEU A 45 -78.32 -24.68 22.75
CA LEU A 45 -79.08 -25.34 21.69
C LEU A 45 -80.48 -25.76 22.19
N PRO A 46 -81.58 -25.18 21.66
CA PRO A 46 -82.90 -25.76 21.85
C PRO A 46 -83.01 -27.08 21.04
N SER A 47 -83.54 -28.14 21.66
CA SER A 47 -83.91 -29.37 20.96
C SER A 47 -85.37 -29.25 20.48
N PRO A 48 -85.68 -29.47 19.19
CA PRO A 48 -84.77 -29.72 18.06
C PRO A 48 -84.15 -28.43 17.50
N ALA A 49 -82.97 -28.56 16.87
CA ALA A 49 -82.25 -27.45 16.26
C ALA A 49 -83.10 -26.76 15.18
N THR A 50 -83.31 -25.45 15.33
CA THR A 50 -84.06 -24.63 14.39
C THR A 50 -83.31 -24.47 13.06
N HIS A 51 -83.99 -24.40 11.92
CA HIS A 51 -83.36 -24.14 10.61
C HIS A 51 -82.45 -22.90 10.60
N ASP A 52 -82.78 -21.89 11.41
CA ASP A 52 -81.99 -20.66 11.55
C ASP A 52 -80.64 -20.88 12.24
N SER A 53 -80.55 -21.79 13.21
CA SER A 53 -79.26 -22.10 13.87
C SER A 53 -78.32 -22.85 12.93
N ILE A 54 -78.84 -23.79 12.14
CA ILE A 54 -78.09 -24.50 11.09
C ILE A 54 -77.55 -23.51 10.04
N ARG A 55 -78.38 -22.53 9.64
CA ARG A 55 -77.97 -21.48 8.69
C ARG A 55 -76.88 -20.58 9.26
N ALA A 56 -77.00 -20.17 10.53
CA ALA A 56 -75.99 -19.36 11.21
C ALA A 56 -74.64 -20.09 11.33
N ILE A 57 -74.66 -21.38 11.69
CA ILE A 57 -73.48 -22.24 11.75
C ILE A 57 -72.78 -22.30 10.39
N SER A 58 -73.54 -22.56 9.31
CA SER A 58 -72.97 -22.60 7.95
C SER A 58 -72.36 -21.27 7.51
N LEU A 59 -72.96 -20.14 7.89
CA LEU A 59 -72.44 -18.81 7.58
C LEU A 59 -71.09 -18.55 8.27
N HIS A 60 -71.00 -18.80 9.58
CA HIS A 60 -69.74 -18.64 10.32
C HIS A 60 -68.65 -19.58 9.81
N GLN A 61 -69.01 -20.83 9.48
CA GLN A 61 -68.08 -21.78 8.87
C GLN A 61 -67.50 -21.27 7.55
N LYS A 62 -68.33 -20.73 6.65
CA LYS A 62 -67.87 -20.12 5.38
C LYS A 62 -66.96 -18.92 5.61
N ARG A 63 -67.28 -18.06 6.58
CA ARG A 63 -66.46 -16.89 6.94
C ARG A 63 -65.11 -17.28 7.52
N ILE A 64 -65.05 -18.33 8.34
CA ILE A 64 -63.78 -18.88 8.85
C ILE A 64 -62.92 -19.40 7.70
N PHE A 65 -63.49 -20.19 6.78
CA PHE A 65 -62.73 -20.69 5.62
C PHE A 65 -62.18 -19.57 4.74
N ALA A 66 -62.98 -18.53 4.46
CA ALA A 66 -62.53 -17.37 3.71
C ALA A 66 -61.39 -16.61 4.42
N SER A 67 -61.53 -16.37 5.73
CA SER A 67 -60.52 -15.67 6.54
C SER A 67 -59.22 -16.47 6.60
N LEU A 68 -59.32 -17.79 6.72
CA LEU A 68 -58.17 -18.69 6.79
C LEU A 68 -57.44 -18.81 5.44
N ALA A 69 -58.17 -18.81 4.32
CA ALA A 69 -57.57 -18.72 2.99
C ALA A 69 -56.80 -17.40 2.81
N LYS A 70 -57.39 -16.27 3.25
CA LYS A 70 -56.73 -14.96 3.24
C LYS A 70 -55.44 -14.96 4.08
N LEU A 71 -55.48 -15.48 5.31
CA LEU A 71 -54.31 -15.58 6.19
C LEU A 71 -53.19 -16.42 5.57
N ARG A 72 -53.53 -17.56 4.93
CA ARG A 72 -52.53 -18.38 4.23
C ARG A 72 -51.88 -17.64 3.07
N GLY A 73 -52.67 -16.88 2.30
CA GLY A 73 -52.15 -16.03 1.22
C GLY A 73 -51.18 -14.98 1.74
N GLN A 74 -51.62 -14.20 2.73
CA GLN A 74 -50.80 -13.15 3.33
C GLN A 74 -49.51 -13.68 3.97
N ASN A 75 -49.56 -14.84 4.64
CA ASN A 75 -48.36 -15.48 5.20
C ASN A 75 -47.37 -15.89 4.10
N ARG A 76 -47.87 -16.43 2.98
CA ARG A 76 -47.01 -16.77 1.83
C ARG A 76 -46.35 -15.51 1.26
N ASP A 77 -47.09 -14.43 1.10
CA ASP A 77 -46.58 -13.16 0.59
C ASP A 77 -45.48 -12.59 1.51
N LEU A 78 -45.67 -12.64 2.84
CA LEU A 78 -44.63 -12.25 3.79
C LEU A 78 -43.37 -13.12 3.69
N VAL A 79 -43.53 -14.43 3.56
CA VAL A 79 -42.37 -15.34 3.40
C VAL A 79 -41.59 -14.99 2.14
N HIS A 80 -42.28 -14.63 1.05
CA HIS A 80 -41.63 -14.14 -0.16
C HIS A 80 -40.92 -12.80 0.06
N ALA A 81 -41.57 -11.84 0.71
CA ALA A 81 -40.98 -10.54 1.04
C ALA A 81 -39.71 -10.69 1.90
N VAL A 82 -39.75 -11.53 2.94
CA VAL A 82 -38.58 -11.80 3.79
C VAL A 82 -37.43 -12.42 2.99
N ARG A 83 -37.72 -13.36 2.08
CA ARG A 83 -36.70 -13.95 1.21
C ARG A 83 -36.10 -12.90 0.26
N ALA A 84 -36.94 -12.05 -0.33
CA ALA A 84 -36.49 -10.97 -1.21
C ALA A 84 -35.58 -9.98 -0.47
N THR A 85 -35.97 -9.54 0.73
CA THR A 85 -35.14 -8.65 1.55
C THR A 85 -33.82 -9.31 1.93
N LYS A 86 -33.83 -10.59 2.35
CA LYS A 86 -32.59 -11.33 2.64
C LYS A 86 -31.66 -11.40 1.44
N GLN A 87 -32.20 -11.69 0.26
CA GLN A 87 -31.44 -11.75 -0.98
C GLN A 87 -30.83 -10.38 -1.31
N ALA A 88 -31.62 -9.31 -1.30
CA ALA A 88 -31.15 -7.96 -1.58
C ALA A 88 -30.05 -7.52 -0.60
N THR A 89 -30.19 -7.85 0.69
CA THR A 89 -29.15 -7.55 1.69
C THR A 89 -27.87 -8.37 1.49
N ALA A 90 -27.99 -9.63 1.04
CA ALA A 90 -26.85 -10.49 0.77
C ALA A 90 -26.07 -10.01 -0.46
N GLU A 91 -26.78 -9.57 -1.51
CA GLU A 91 -26.18 -8.99 -2.71
C GLU A 91 -25.45 -7.68 -2.40
N ALA A 92 -26.09 -6.77 -1.66
CA ALA A 92 -25.45 -5.52 -1.22
C ALA A 92 -24.20 -5.79 -0.37
N ARG A 93 -24.25 -6.78 0.52
CA ARG A 93 -23.09 -7.18 1.33
C ARG A 93 -21.97 -7.75 0.47
N ALA A 94 -22.28 -8.63 -0.48
CA ALA A 94 -21.29 -9.21 -1.39
C ALA A 94 -20.60 -8.13 -2.23
N GLU A 95 -21.33 -7.12 -2.67
CA GLU A 95 -20.75 -5.99 -3.40
C GLU A 95 -19.82 -5.14 -2.52
N ILE A 96 -20.20 -4.89 -1.26
CA ILE A 96 -19.33 -4.22 -0.28
C ILE A 96 -18.04 -5.01 -0.09
N ASP A 97 -18.13 -6.33 0.10
CA ASP A 97 -16.96 -7.19 0.29
C ASP A 97 -16.04 -7.16 -0.93
N ARG A 98 -16.60 -7.17 -2.15
CA ARG A 98 -15.85 -7.03 -3.41
C ARG A 98 -15.12 -5.69 -3.51
N LEU A 99 -15.81 -4.59 -3.21
CA LEU A 99 -15.22 -3.25 -3.23
C LEU A 99 -14.13 -3.10 -2.16
N HIS A 100 -14.33 -3.70 -0.99
CA HIS A 100 -13.34 -3.67 0.08
C HIS A 100 -12.05 -4.40 -0.33
N LEU A 101 -12.16 -5.55 -1.00
CA LEU A 101 -11.00 -6.25 -1.55
C LEU A 101 -10.26 -5.40 -2.60
N HIS A 102 -11.00 -4.75 -3.51
CA HIS A 102 -10.39 -3.87 -4.51
C HIS A 102 -9.65 -2.69 -3.85
N LEU A 103 -10.24 -2.08 -2.82
CA LEU A 103 -9.61 -1.02 -2.06
C LEU A 103 -8.31 -1.49 -1.38
N GLN A 104 -8.29 -2.70 -0.81
CA GLN A 104 -7.07 -3.27 -0.22
C GLN A 104 -5.97 -3.47 -1.26
N ASN A 105 -6.30 -3.92 -2.47
CA ASN A 105 -5.34 -4.04 -3.57
C ASN A 105 -4.74 -2.67 -3.94
N LEU A 106 -5.57 -1.63 -4.05
CA LEU A 106 -5.10 -0.27 -4.33
C LEU A 106 -4.17 0.27 -3.22
N TYR A 107 -4.49 0.01 -1.95
CA TYR A 107 -3.60 0.40 -0.85
C TYR A 107 -2.25 -0.32 -0.91
N TYR A 108 -2.25 -1.60 -1.29
CA TYR A 108 -1.02 -2.34 -1.50
C TYR A 108 -0.19 -1.75 -2.64
N GLU A 109 -0.80 -1.50 -3.80
CA GLU A 109 -0.14 -0.86 -4.95
C GLU A 109 0.43 0.51 -4.59
N GLN A 110 -0.36 1.35 -3.91
CA GLN A 110 0.10 2.66 -3.46
C GLN A 110 1.33 2.56 -2.56
N ARG A 111 1.30 1.66 -1.57
CA ARG A 111 2.42 1.46 -0.65
C ARG A 111 3.65 0.94 -1.37
N HIS A 112 3.46 0.02 -2.32
CA HIS A 112 4.55 -0.52 -3.13
C HIS A 112 5.22 0.57 -3.97
N LEU A 113 4.45 1.33 -4.74
CA LEU A 113 4.95 2.43 -5.57
C LEU A 113 5.62 3.52 -4.72
N THR A 114 5.05 3.87 -3.57
CA THR A 114 5.66 4.84 -2.65
C THR A 114 7.02 4.34 -2.14
N GLY A 115 7.14 3.04 -1.87
CA GLY A 115 8.40 2.42 -1.48
C GLY A 115 9.43 2.43 -2.61
N GLU A 116 9.03 2.16 -3.85
CA GLU A 116 9.91 2.23 -5.02
C GLU A 116 10.38 3.67 -5.29
N ILE A 117 9.48 4.65 -5.22
CA ILE A 117 9.83 6.07 -5.36
C ILE A 117 10.84 6.47 -4.29
N ALA A 118 10.60 6.12 -3.02
CA ALA A 118 11.54 6.43 -1.95
C ALA A 118 12.91 5.75 -2.17
N ALA A 119 12.93 4.52 -2.69
CA ALA A 119 14.18 3.83 -3.04
C ALA A 119 14.92 4.55 -4.19
N CYS A 120 14.20 5.03 -5.21
CA CYS A 120 14.79 5.82 -6.29
C CYS A 120 15.30 7.18 -5.80
N GLU A 121 14.56 7.87 -4.93
CA GLU A 121 14.93 9.19 -4.40
C GLU A 121 16.10 9.13 -3.42
N SER A 122 16.21 8.04 -2.65
CA SER A 122 17.33 7.77 -1.74
C SER A 122 18.58 7.23 -2.44
N TYR A 123 18.53 7.05 -3.76
CA TYR A 123 19.72 6.66 -4.52
C TYR A 123 20.79 7.74 -4.41
N ASP A 124 21.87 7.39 -3.73
CA ASP A 124 22.99 8.29 -3.54
C ASP A 124 23.85 8.36 -4.80
N HIS A 125 23.83 9.53 -5.45
CA HIS A 125 24.59 9.73 -6.66
C HIS A 125 26.01 10.15 -6.31
N ARG A 126 26.99 9.30 -6.65
CA ARG A 126 28.43 9.53 -6.40
C ARG A 126 28.95 10.90 -6.85
N TYR A 127 28.35 11.52 -7.88
CA TYR A 127 28.79 12.84 -8.36
C TYR A 127 28.56 13.96 -7.33
N ARG A 128 27.66 13.78 -6.36
CA ARG A 128 27.39 14.77 -5.30
C ARG A 128 28.52 14.90 -4.30
N ASP A 129 29.32 13.85 -4.13
CA ASP A 129 30.47 13.83 -3.22
C ASP A 129 31.78 14.26 -3.89
N LEU A 130 31.77 14.56 -5.20
CA LEU A 130 32.98 15.02 -5.87
C LEU A 130 33.35 16.42 -5.34
N PRO A 131 34.61 16.64 -4.94
CA PRO A 131 35.08 17.98 -4.57
C PRO A 131 35.30 18.78 -5.86
N LEU A 132 34.21 19.28 -6.43
CA LEU A 132 34.18 20.17 -7.57
C LEU A 132 34.47 21.60 -7.10
N ILE A 133 35.05 22.41 -7.97
CA ILE A 133 35.13 23.86 -7.73
C ILE A 133 33.73 24.46 -7.54
N PRO A 134 33.59 25.52 -6.71
CA PRO A 134 32.33 26.24 -6.56
C PRO A 134 31.75 26.68 -7.90
N GLU A 135 30.43 26.76 -7.97
CA GLU A 135 29.74 27.10 -9.21
C GLU A 135 30.07 28.51 -9.70
N GLU A 136 30.26 29.44 -8.77
CA GLU A 136 30.65 30.83 -9.03
C GLU A 136 32.01 30.87 -9.75
N GLU A 137 33.03 30.20 -9.20
CA GLU A 137 34.36 30.10 -9.80
C GLU A 137 34.33 29.42 -11.19
N PHE A 138 33.52 28.37 -11.34
CA PHE A 138 33.36 27.71 -12.64
C PHE A 138 32.74 28.64 -13.69
N LEU A 139 31.74 29.44 -13.32
CA LEU A 139 31.08 30.38 -14.23
C LEU A 139 31.90 31.63 -14.54
N GLU A 140 32.94 31.92 -13.75
CA GLU A 140 33.96 32.92 -14.10
C GLU A 140 34.91 32.39 -15.18
N LEU A 141 35.30 31.12 -15.08
CA LEU A 141 36.16 30.45 -16.06
C LEU A 141 35.42 30.13 -17.37
N PHE A 142 34.14 29.75 -17.28
CA PHE A 142 33.30 29.34 -18.40
C PHE A 142 31.99 30.16 -18.43
N PRO A 143 32.04 31.44 -18.83
CA PRO A 143 30.86 32.31 -18.85
C PRO A 143 29.75 31.81 -19.78
N ASP A 144 30.09 31.10 -20.85
CA ASP A 144 29.14 30.53 -21.82
C ASP A 144 28.20 29.48 -21.19
N GLN A 145 28.60 28.88 -20.05
CA GLN A 145 27.81 27.87 -19.34
C GLN A 145 26.73 28.47 -18.43
N ARG A 146 26.60 29.80 -18.36
CA ARG A 146 25.53 30.47 -17.57
C ARG A 146 24.14 30.21 -18.14
N GLU A 147 24.03 30.19 -19.46
CA GLU A 147 22.78 29.98 -20.19
C GLU A 147 22.39 28.51 -20.31
N ALA A 148 23.29 27.59 -19.91
CA ALA A 148 23.04 26.15 -19.97
C ALA A 148 22.07 25.68 -18.87
N SER A 149 21.36 24.59 -19.14
CA SER A 149 20.53 23.90 -18.15
C SER A 149 21.37 23.51 -16.92
N PRO A 150 20.80 23.49 -15.70
CA PRO A 150 21.52 23.05 -14.50
C PRO A 150 22.17 21.68 -14.64
N HIS A 151 21.52 20.76 -15.37
CA HIS A 151 22.07 19.43 -15.64
C HIS A 151 23.32 19.51 -16.54
N ASP A 152 23.21 20.21 -17.67
CA ASP A 152 24.31 20.35 -18.63
C ASP A 152 25.50 21.09 -18.01
N ARG A 153 25.22 22.10 -17.19
CA ARG A 153 26.24 22.80 -16.41
C ARG A 153 26.94 21.87 -15.42
N MET A 154 26.22 20.99 -14.72
CA MET A 154 26.83 20.00 -13.83
C MET A 154 27.72 19.02 -14.61
N VAL A 155 27.28 18.55 -15.77
CA VAL A 155 28.09 17.68 -16.65
C VAL A 155 29.37 18.39 -17.10
N ALA A 156 29.27 19.66 -17.52
CA ALA A 156 30.42 20.47 -17.90
C ALA A 156 31.41 20.64 -16.73
N ARG A 157 30.91 20.89 -15.52
CA ARG A 157 31.72 20.98 -14.29
C ARG A 157 32.48 19.69 -13.99
N ILE A 158 31.81 18.54 -14.09
CA ILE A 158 32.44 17.24 -13.86
C ILE A 158 33.52 16.96 -14.92
N ASN A 159 33.26 17.27 -16.18
CA ASN A 159 34.23 17.08 -17.27
C ASN A 159 35.46 17.97 -17.12
N HIS A 160 35.27 19.21 -16.66
CA HIS A 160 36.38 20.11 -16.34
C HIS A 160 37.27 19.55 -15.22
N GLU A 161 36.66 19.15 -14.10
CA GLU A 161 37.40 18.54 -12.97
C GLU A 161 38.15 17.27 -13.41
N HIS A 162 37.54 16.45 -14.28
CA HIS A 162 38.18 15.27 -14.83
C HIS A 162 39.45 15.62 -15.63
N ALA A 163 39.34 16.59 -16.55
CA ALA A 163 40.47 17.03 -17.37
C ALA A 163 41.62 17.60 -16.52
N GLU A 164 41.29 18.40 -15.49
CA GLU A 164 42.28 18.94 -14.54
C GLU A 164 43.00 17.82 -13.78
N ARG A 165 42.27 16.81 -13.29
CA ARG A 165 42.88 15.66 -12.59
C ARG A 165 43.75 14.81 -13.49
N GLU A 166 43.35 14.59 -14.74
CA GLU A 166 44.17 13.89 -15.71
C GLU A 166 45.47 14.65 -15.99
N ALA A 167 45.40 15.97 -16.18
CA ALA A 167 46.57 16.81 -16.38
C ALA A 167 47.52 16.76 -15.16
N LEU A 168 46.99 16.83 -13.93
CA LEU A 168 47.77 16.74 -12.70
C LEU A 168 48.46 15.37 -12.55
N GLU A 169 47.75 14.28 -12.84
CA GLU A 169 48.34 12.93 -12.77
C GLU A 169 49.41 12.73 -13.86
N GLN A 170 49.22 13.26 -15.06
CA GLN A 170 50.26 13.26 -16.11
C GLN A 170 51.51 14.03 -15.66
N GLN A 171 51.34 15.23 -15.10
CA GLN A 171 52.45 16.02 -14.56
C GLN A 171 53.15 15.29 -13.42
N ARG A 172 52.40 14.69 -12.50
CA ARG A 172 52.95 13.86 -11.42
C ARG A 172 53.80 12.72 -11.98
N GLN A 173 53.31 11.99 -12.98
CA GLN A 173 54.07 10.90 -13.60
C GLN A 173 55.35 11.40 -14.28
N GLN A 174 55.30 12.53 -14.98
CA GLN A 174 56.49 13.15 -15.56
C GLN A 174 57.52 13.54 -14.50
N LEU A 175 57.07 14.16 -13.40
CA LEU A 175 57.93 14.53 -12.27
C LEU A 175 58.52 13.30 -11.57
N LEU A 176 57.76 12.22 -11.41
CA LEU A 176 58.25 10.96 -10.86
C LEU A 176 59.34 10.35 -11.75
N LYS A 177 59.17 10.36 -13.07
CA LYS A 177 60.20 9.91 -14.02
C LYS A 177 61.47 10.76 -13.91
N LYS A 178 61.34 12.09 -13.89
CA LYS A 178 62.47 13.01 -13.70
C LYS A 178 63.20 12.76 -12.37
N ARG A 179 62.44 12.57 -11.29
CA ARG A 179 63.00 12.25 -9.96
C ARG A 179 63.79 10.94 -9.98
N GLN A 180 63.24 9.88 -10.58
CA GLN A 180 63.93 8.59 -10.70
C GLN A 180 65.21 8.69 -11.54
N ALA A 181 65.17 9.44 -12.65
CA ALA A 181 66.34 9.69 -13.49
C ALA A 181 67.45 10.42 -12.71
N LEU A 182 67.11 11.47 -11.97
CA LEU A 182 68.07 12.22 -11.14
C LEU A 182 68.64 11.38 -9.99
N ILE A 183 67.85 10.48 -9.40
CA ILE A 183 68.33 9.54 -8.38
C ILE A 183 69.34 8.57 -8.99
N ALA A 184 69.05 8.01 -10.17
CA ALA A 184 69.96 7.11 -10.87
C ALA A 184 71.25 7.82 -11.29
N GLU A 185 71.16 9.05 -11.79
CA GLU A 185 72.32 9.87 -12.15
C GLU A 185 73.19 10.19 -10.92
N ASN A 186 72.58 10.61 -9.81
CA ASN A 186 73.33 10.85 -8.57
C ASN A 186 74.00 9.58 -8.05
N LYS A 187 73.32 8.42 -8.12
CA LYS A 187 73.92 7.14 -7.75
C LYS A 187 75.13 6.82 -8.63
N LYS A 188 75.00 6.95 -9.94
CA LYS A 188 76.11 6.76 -10.89
C LYS A 188 77.28 7.69 -10.59
N ARG A 189 77.05 8.99 -10.39
CA ARG A 189 78.10 9.94 -10.04
C ARG A 189 78.79 9.60 -8.71
N LYS A 190 78.04 9.10 -7.71
CA LYS A 190 78.63 8.62 -6.45
C LYS A 190 79.50 7.39 -6.66
N ASP A 191 79.05 6.44 -7.48
CA ASP A 191 79.81 5.24 -7.81
C ASP A 191 81.09 5.59 -8.60
N ASP A 192 81.00 6.54 -9.53
CA ASP A 192 82.13 7.06 -10.31
C ASP A 192 83.16 7.77 -9.40
N LEU A 193 82.71 8.62 -8.47
CA LEU A 193 83.58 9.27 -7.47
C LEU A 193 84.27 8.24 -6.57
N ALA A 194 83.55 7.23 -6.09
CA ALA A 194 84.13 6.16 -5.28
C ALA A 194 85.16 5.32 -6.06
N SER A 195 85.02 5.19 -7.38
CA SER A 195 86.05 4.58 -8.22
C SER A 195 87.28 5.47 -8.36
N LEU A 196 87.08 6.78 -8.55
CA LEU A 196 88.17 7.74 -8.65
C LEU A 196 88.98 7.82 -7.35
N ASP A 197 88.32 7.81 -6.20
CA ASP A 197 88.96 7.77 -4.88
C ASP A 197 89.87 6.53 -4.76
N LYS A 198 89.38 5.35 -5.16
CA LYS A 198 90.19 4.11 -5.18
C LYS A 198 91.38 4.20 -6.13
N ASP A 199 91.23 4.82 -7.29
CA ASP A 199 92.33 4.97 -8.23
C ASP A 199 93.37 5.99 -7.73
N LEU A 200 92.93 7.03 -7.02
CA LEU A 200 93.81 7.99 -6.36
C LEU A 200 94.61 7.33 -5.23
N GLU A 201 93.95 6.51 -4.39
CA GLU A 201 94.61 5.69 -3.36
C GLU A 201 95.73 4.84 -3.98
N LYS A 202 95.42 4.09 -5.05
CA LYS A 202 96.45 3.31 -5.77
C LYS A 202 97.58 4.16 -6.31
N PHE A 203 97.29 5.34 -6.88
CA PHE A 203 98.33 6.24 -7.40
C PHE A 203 99.24 6.76 -6.28
N ILE A 204 98.66 7.12 -5.13
CA ILE A 204 99.41 7.52 -3.95
C ILE A 204 100.26 6.35 -3.44
N ASP A 205 99.71 5.15 -3.35
CA ASP A 205 100.45 3.95 -2.92
C ASP A 205 101.63 3.65 -3.84
N VAL A 206 101.42 3.65 -5.17
CA VAL A 206 102.49 3.46 -6.17
C VAL A 206 103.56 4.54 -6.05
N ARG A 207 103.15 5.79 -5.81
CA ARG A 207 104.08 6.92 -5.70
C ARG A 207 104.83 6.94 -4.37
N ILE A 208 104.21 6.50 -3.28
CA ILE A 208 104.87 6.23 -2.00
C ILE A 208 105.90 5.11 -2.20
N LEU A 209 105.54 4.03 -2.90
CA LEU A 209 106.47 2.96 -3.29
C LEU A 209 107.67 3.45 -4.12
N MET A 210 107.45 4.42 -5.02
CA MET A 210 108.52 4.99 -5.86
C MET A 210 109.40 6.02 -5.14
N ILE A 211 108.84 6.84 -4.24
CA ILE A 211 109.58 7.89 -3.50
C ILE A 211 110.34 7.28 -2.32
N TYR A 212 109.64 6.47 -1.53
CA TYR A 212 110.27 5.64 -0.51
C TYR A 212 110.62 4.33 -1.17
N GLY A 213 111.56 4.37 -2.12
CA GLY A 213 112.18 3.17 -2.68
C GLY A 213 112.72 2.31 -1.54
N VAL A 214 111.87 1.49 -0.96
CA VAL A 214 112.25 0.39 -0.10
C VAL A 214 112.67 -0.70 -1.08
N ASN A 215 113.93 -0.59 -1.43
CA ASN A 215 114.80 -1.71 -1.72
C ASN A 215 114.50 -2.85 -0.71
N TRP A 216 113.88 -3.92 -1.18
CA TRP A 216 113.94 -5.28 -0.63
C TRP A 216 114.19 -6.17 -1.86
N PHE A 217 115.34 -6.81 -2.10
CA PHE A 217 115.99 -7.86 -1.31
C PHE A 217 115.25 -8.30 -0.05
#